data_AF-A0A3D1TH26-F1
#
_entry.id   AF-A0A3D1TH26-F1
#
_cell.length_a   1.000
_cell.length_b   1.000
_cell.length_c   1.000
_cell.angle_alpha   90.00
_cell.angle_beta   90.00
_cell.angle_gamma   90.00
#
_symmetry.space_group_name_H-M   'P 1'
#
loop_
_entity.id
_entity.type
_entity.pdbx_description
1 polymer ?
#
loop_
_entity_poly.entity_id
_entity_poly.type
_entity_poly.pdbx_seq_one_letter_code
_entity_poly.pdbx_strand_id
1 'polypeptide(L)'
;GRLINEALSEGHRRKWGAGEVMGRLVDGEPLPNAIEFPHKSISLMQGCWAHRCPLTIHAMIGTDVIDQHPAFDPEAKGGCSGRDFLIFTAQVAELDRGGVFLNIGSAVAGPEVFLKACSMAANIGRAPNGIETASFDFRPGVPADTSDERRAGYYYRDLKSVVVRIPESFGGHGHYVQGDHLQTVPSFYQALVQA
;
A
#
# COMPACT_ATOMS: atom_id res chain seq x y z
N GLY A 1 20.56 4.43 0.00
CA GLY A 1 20.56 4.02 1.42
C GLY A 1 20.56 5.24 2.33
N ARG A 2 21.72 5.88 2.52
CA ARG A 2 21.93 6.99 3.46
C ARG A 2 20.79 8.01 3.53
N LEU A 3 20.51 8.68 2.42
CA LEU A 3 19.53 9.78 2.37
C LEU A 3 18.16 9.39 2.91
N ILE A 4 17.62 8.26 2.43
CA ILE A 4 16.29 7.78 2.83
C ILE A 4 16.30 7.42 4.32
N ASN A 5 17.34 6.74 4.80
CA ASN A 5 17.42 6.36 6.20
C ASN A 5 17.54 7.57 7.14
N GLU A 6 18.39 8.55 6.81
CA GLU A 6 18.51 9.79 7.60
C GLU A 6 17.18 10.58 7.62
N ALA A 7 16.46 10.63 6.49
CA ALA A 7 15.13 11.24 6.41
C ALA A 7 14.11 10.48 7.28
N LEU A 8 14.12 9.15 7.28
CA LEU A 8 13.26 8.32 8.14
C LEU A 8 13.57 8.54 9.62
N SER A 9 14.85 8.67 10.01
CA SER A 9 15.24 9.03 11.38
C SER A 9 14.72 10.41 11.79
N GLU A 10 14.79 11.42 10.90
CA GLU A 10 14.18 12.73 11.17
C GLU A 10 12.65 12.61 11.32
N GLY A 11 12.02 11.93 10.36
CA GLY A 11 10.58 11.68 10.36
C GLY A 11 10.10 11.00 11.63
N HIS A 12 10.86 10.03 12.12
CA HIS A 12 10.55 9.33 13.35
C HIS A 12 10.60 10.27 14.56
N ARG A 13 11.64 11.11 14.68
CA ARG A 13 11.74 12.13 15.75
C ARG A 13 10.57 13.09 15.72
N ARG A 14 10.07 13.43 14.52
CA ARG A 14 8.91 14.31 14.31
C ARG A 14 7.56 13.58 14.33
N LYS A 15 7.55 12.26 14.54
CA LYS A 15 6.36 11.39 14.57
C LYS A 15 5.57 11.37 13.24
N TRP A 16 6.27 11.41 12.12
CA TRP A 16 5.67 11.29 10.79
C TRP A 16 5.61 9.85 10.30
N GLY A 17 4.71 9.62 9.35
CA GLY A 17 4.65 8.41 8.53
C GLY A 17 5.76 8.38 7.48
N ALA A 18 6.18 7.19 7.03
CA ALA A 18 7.27 7.08 6.06
C ALA A 18 6.88 7.67 4.69
N GLY A 19 5.63 7.51 4.25
CA GLY A 19 5.15 8.13 3.01
C GLY A 19 5.13 9.66 3.07
N GLU A 20 4.74 10.25 4.20
CA GLU A 20 4.84 11.70 4.42
C GLU A 20 6.29 12.18 4.37
N VAL A 21 7.21 11.47 5.02
CA VAL A 21 8.64 11.79 5.00
C VAL A 21 9.18 11.80 3.56
N MET A 22 8.83 10.79 2.76
CA MET A 22 9.28 10.73 1.37
C MET A 22 8.67 11.86 0.53
N GLY A 23 7.39 12.17 0.72
CA GLY A 23 6.73 13.30 0.04
C GLY A 23 7.42 14.63 0.30
N ARG A 24 7.68 14.94 1.60
CA ARG A 24 8.41 16.14 2.04
C ARG A 24 9.84 16.20 1.51
N LEU A 25 10.55 15.07 1.58
CA LEU A 25 11.92 14.97 1.08
C LEU A 25 11.99 15.30 -0.41
N VAL A 26 11.13 14.69 -1.23
CA VAL A 26 11.12 14.92 -2.68
C VAL A 26 10.63 16.34 -3.04
N ASP A 27 9.75 16.93 -2.22
CA ASP A 27 9.31 18.31 -2.38
C ASP A 27 10.45 19.33 -2.15
N GLY A 28 11.50 18.92 -1.42
CA GLY A 28 12.72 19.68 -1.15
C GLY A 28 12.88 20.10 0.32
N GLU A 29 12.09 19.55 1.23
CA GLU A 29 12.22 19.83 2.66
C GLU A 29 13.58 19.30 3.19
N PRO A 30 14.34 20.10 3.97
CA PRO A 30 15.61 19.65 4.53
C PRO A 30 15.44 18.53 5.56
N LEU A 31 15.81 17.30 5.20
CA LEU A 31 15.65 16.11 6.04
C LEU A 31 16.87 15.17 5.96
N PRO A 32 17.98 15.47 6.66
CA PRO A 32 18.32 16.69 7.44
C PRO A 32 18.94 17.81 6.59
N ASN A 33 19.30 17.51 5.34
CA ASN A 33 19.86 18.46 4.39
C ASN A 33 18.87 18.67 3.24
N ALA A 34 18.88 19.87 2.66
CA ALA A 34 18.09 20.15 1.47
C ALA A 34 18.66 19.41 0.25
N ILE A 35 17.79 18.80 -0.55
CA ILE A 35 18.15 18.18 -1.82
C ILE A 35 17.13 18.61 -2.87
N GLU A 36 17.66 19.06 -4.01
CA GLU A 36 16.83 19.39 -5.16
C GLU A 36 16.75 18.20 -6.11
N PHE A 37 15.54 17.66 -6.25
CA PHE A 37 15.26 16.57 -7.17
C PHE A 37 14.86 17.15 -8.55
N PRO A 38 15.61 16.87 -9.62
CA PRO A 38 15.41 17.51 -10.93
C PRO A 38 14.07 17.15 -11.60
N HIS A 39 13.43 16.07 -11.16
CA HIS A 39 12.20 15.53 -11.75
C HIS A 39 11.09 15.33 -10.71
N LYS A 40 11.04 16.19 -9.68
CA LYS A 40 10.02 16.04 -8.63
C LYS A 40 8.58 16.14 -9.13
N SER A 41 8.33 16.86 -10.22
CA SER A 41 6.99 17.03 -10.83
C SER A 41 6.38 15.75 -11.40
N ILE A 42 7.17 14.70 -11.66
CA ILE A 42 6.69 13.39 -12.11
C ILE A 42 6.73 12.33 -11.00
N SER A 43 7.13 12.71 -9.78
CA SER A 43 7.19 11.80 -8.64
C SER A 43 5.80 11.60 -8.04
N LEU A 44 5.38 10.34 -7.91
CA LEU A 44 4.16 9.97 -7.20
C LEU A 44 4.18 10.49 -5.75
N MET A 45 5.34 10.41 -5.08
CA MET A 45 5.48 10.84 -3.68
C MET A 45 5.25 12.34 -3.53
N GLN A 46 5.81 13.13 -4.45
CA GLN A 46 5.63 14.57 -4.45
C GLN A 46 4.21 14.96 -4.87
N GLY A 47 3.63 14.27 -5.85
CA GLY A 47 2.23 14.47 -6.25
C GLY A 47 1.26 14.21 -5.09
N CYS A 48 1.42 13.09 -4.37
CA CYS A 48 0.64 12.79 -3.18
C CYS A 48 0.76 13.89 -2.12
N TRP A 49 1.99 14.35 -1.84
CA TRP A 49 2.25 15.45 -0.92
C TRP A 49 1.57 16.76 -1.33
N ALA A 50 1.77 17.19 -2.57
CA ALA A 50 1.23 18.44 -3.10
C ALA A 50 -0.32 18.45 -3.10
N HIS A 51 -0.95 17.31 -3.35
CA HIS A 51 -2.40 17.16 -3.38
C HIS A 51 -3.01 16.75 -2.04
N ARG A 52 -2.22 16.65 -0.97
CA ARG A 52 -2.66 16.17 0.36
C ARG A 52 -3.35 14.80 0.31
N CYS A 53 -2.91 13.94 -0.61
CA CYS A 53 -3.34 12.56 -0.70
C CYS A 53 -2.42 11.71 0.21
N PRO A 54 -2.95 11.00 1.22
CA PRO A 54 -2.12 10.18 2.10
C PRO A 54 -1.35 9.13 1.31
N LEU A 55 -0.02 9.20 1.36
CA LEU A 55 0.87 8.13 0.94
C LEU A 55 1.35 7.38 2.18
N THR A 56 1.29 6.05 2.14
CA THR A 56 1.80 5.18 3.21
C THR A 56 2.83 4.20 2.66
N ILE A 57 3.88 3.94 3.43
CA ILE A 57 4.92 2.96 3.12
C ILE A 57 4.95 1.93 4.25
N HIS A 58 4.47 0.72 3.95
CA HIS A 58 4.44 -0.40 4.88
C HIS A 58 5.73 -1.20 4.75
N ALA A 59 6.73 -0.74 5.47
CA ALA A 59 8.09 -1.23 5.33
C ALA A 59 8.25 -2.62 5.98
N MET A 60 8.94 -3.52 5.27
CA MET A 60 9.37 -4.82 5.79
C MET A 60 10.88 -4.74 6.07
N ILE A 61 11.30 -5.15 7.27
CA ILE A 61 12.72 -5.08 7.66
C ILE A 61 13.47 -6.23 6.98
N GLY A 62 14.56 -5.90 6.29
CA GLY A 62 15.39 -6.84 5.54
C GLY A 62 14.96 -7.06 4.09
N THR A 63 13.84 -6.47 3.65
CA THR A 63 13.41 -6.55 2.24
C THR A 63 13.93 -5.38 1.41
N ASP A 64 14.10 -4.22 2.02
CA ASP A 64 14.43 -3.01 1.29
C ASP A 64 15.94 -2.85 1.19
N VAL A 65 16.43 -2.52 0.00
CA VAL A 65 17.87 -2.35 -0.26
C VAL A 65 18.54 -1.32 0.67
N ILE A 66 17.77 -0.37 1.20
CA ILE A 66 18.27 0.66 2.11
C ILE A 66 18.65 0.12 3.50
N ASP A 67 18.15 -1.06 3.89
CA ASP A 67 18.37 -1.65 5.22
C ASP A 67 19.82 -2.12 5.40
N GLN A 68 20.54 -2.34 4.30
CA GLN A 68 21.94 -2.76 4.30
C GLN A 68 22.93 -1.60 4.56
N HIS A 69 22.44 -0.36 4.58
CA HIS A 69 23.29 0.82 4.73
C HIS A 69 23.59 1.10 6.23
N PRO A 70 24.81 1.53 6.61
CA PRO A 70 25.15 1.82 8.03
C PRO A 70 24.30 2.88 8.74
N ALA A 71 23.53 3.66 7.99
CA ALA A 71 22.62 4.67 8.52
C ALA A 71 21.22 4.10 8.83
N PHE A 72 20.99 2.81 8.55
CA PHE A 72 19.72 2.16 8.80
C PHE A 72 19.44 2.13 10.30
N ASP A 73 18.31 2.72 10.66
CA ASP A 73 17.75 2.68 12.00
C ASP A 73 16.41 1.91 11.95
N PRO A 74 16.36 0.68 12.50
CA PRO A 74 15.15 -0.14 12.46
C PRO A 74 14.02 0.44 13.31
N GLU A 75 14.32 1.19 14.38
CA GLU A 75 13.31 1.85 15.21
C GLU A 75 12.68 3.00 14.42
N ALA A 76 13.50 3.80 13.74
CA ALA A 76 13.02 4.87 12.88
C ALA A 76 12.09 4.33 11.79
N LYS A 77 12.58 3.37 10.99
CA LYS A 77 11.83 2.74 9.89
C LYS A 77 10.54 2.09 10.39
N GLY A 78 10.64 1.28 11.46
CA GLY A 78 9.50 0.58 12.05
C GLY A 78 8.45 1.54 12.60
N GLY A 79 8.87 2.59 13.31
CA GLY A 79 7.95 3.60 13.83
C GLY A 79 7.22 4.35 12.72
N CYS A 80 7.94 4.81 11.68
CA CYS A 80 7.33 5.52 10.55
C CYS A 80 6.33 4.63 9.80
N SER A 81 6.70 3.37 9.54
CA SER A 81 5.82 2.35 8.95
C SER A 81 4.58 2.06 9.81
N GLY A 82 4.75 1.99 11.13
CA GLY A 82 3.64 1.78 12.07
C GLY A 82 2.62 2.92 12.07
N ARG A 83 3.06 4.18 11.95
CA ARG A 83 2.16 5.33 11.81
C ARG A 83 1.44 5.31 10.47
N ASP A 84 2.15 4.97 9.39
CA ASP A 84 1.56 4.75 8.07
C ASP A 84 0.49 3.65 8.09
N PHE A 85 0.70 2.56 8.82
CA PHE A 85 -0.30 1.52 8.99
C PHE A 85 -1.59 2.02 9.66
N LEU A 86 -1.49 2.90 10.65
CA LEU A 86 -2.66 3.53 11.28
C LEU A 86 -3.36 4.51 10.35
N ILE A 87 -2.61 5.31 9.57
CA ILE A 87 -3.17 6.22 8.56
C ILE A 87 -3.95 5.42 7.52
N PHE A 88 -3.34 4.36 6.97
CA PHE A 88 -4.00 3.48 6.00
C PHE A 88 -5.24 2.81 6.59
N THR A 89 -5.16 2.30 7.83
CA THR A 89 -6.30 1.70 8.53
C THR A 89 -7.44 2.69 8.73
N ALA A 90 -7.12 3.95 9.05
CA ALA A 90 -8.13 5.00 9.15
C ALA A 90 -8.83 5.25 7.81
N GLN A 91 -8.11 5.25 6.68
CA GLN A 91 -8.73 5.35 5.35
C GLN A 91 -9.62 4.13 5.03
N VAL A 92 -9.19 2.92 5.39
CA VAL A 92 -9.99 1.70 5.21
C VAL A 92 -11.30 1.75 6.02
N ALA A 93 -11.28 2.35 7.22
CA ALA A 93 -12.47 2.52 8.05
C ALA A 93 -13.50 3.51 7.46
N GLU A 94 -13.15 4.27 6.42
CA GLU A 94 -14.09 5.11 5.66
C GLU A 94 -14.78 4.36 4.51
N LEU A 95 -14.43 3.09 4.25
CA LEU A 95 -15.03 2.25 3.21
C LEU A 95 -16.33 1.55 3.68
N ASP A 96 -17.10 2.20 4.56
CA ASP A 96 -18.33 1.67 5.18
C ASP A 96 -19.58 1.78 4.29
N ARG A 97 -19.47 2.53 3.19
CA ARG A 97 -20.54 2.83 2.23
C ARG A 97 -20.05 2.58 0.80
N GLY A 98 -19.34 1.47 0.63
CA GLY A 98 -18.64 1.10 -0.57
C GLY A 98 -17.26 1.74 -0.69
N GLY A 99 -16.69 1.60 -1.88
CA GLY A 99 -15.35 2.08 -2.21
C GLY A 99 -14.54 1.03 -2.95
N VAL A 100 -13.35 1.41 -3.37
CA VAL A 100 -12.50 0.58 -4.24
C VAL A 100 -11.14 0.37 -3.59
N PHE A 101 -10.67 -0.87 -3.55
CA PHE A 101 -9.29 -1.22 -3.21
C PHE A 101 -8.61 -1.93 -4.38
N LEU A 102 -7.49 -1.39 -4.85
CA LEU A 102 -6.69 -1.96 -5.94
C LEU A 102 -5.36 -2.46 -5.39
N ASN A 103 -5.15 -3.77 -5.49
CA ASN A 103 -3.86 -4.42 -5.24
C ASN A 103 -3.10 -4.58 -6.56
N ILE A 104 -2.04 -3.81 -6.77
CA ILE A 104 -1.26 -3.84 -8.01
C ILE A 104 0.12 -4.43 -7.72
N GLY A 105 0.38 -5.64 -8.22
CA GLY A 105 1.71 -6.26 -8.17
C GLY A 105 2.21 -6.70 -6.79
N SER A 106 1.35 -6.73 -5.76
CA SER A 106 1.73 -7.24 -4.44
C SER A 106 1.12 -8.62 -4.16
N ALA A 107 1.97 -9.64 -4.07
CA ALA A 107 1.53 -11.02 -3.82
C ALA A 107 1.23 -11.31 -2.35
N VAL A 108 1.85 -10.57 -1.40
CA VAL A 108 1.80 -10.87 0.05
C VAL A 108 1.60 -9.62 0.90
N ALA A 109 2.51 -8.65 0.83
CA ALA A 109 2.53 -7.54 1.78
C ALA A 109 1.28 -6.65 1.70
N GLY A 110 0.89 -6.20 0.51
CA GLY A 110 -0.32 -5.41 0.29
C GLY A 110 -1.58 -6.15 0.79
N PRO A 111 -1.82 -7.40 0.35
CA PRO A 111 -2.93 -8.21 0.83
C PRO A 111 -2.99 -8.40 2.34
N GLU A 112 -1.86 -8.68 3.00
CA GLU A 112 -1.82 -8.88 4.46
C GLU A 112 -2.05 -7.57 5.22
N VAL A 113 -1.47 -6.45 4.78
CA VAL A 113 -1.71 -5.12 5.37
C VAL A 113 -3.19 -4.74 5.25
N PHE A 114 -3.79 -4.92 4.07
CA PHE A 114 -5.21 -4.63 3.85
C PHE A 114 -6.13 -5.51 4.69
N LEU A 115 -5.83 -6.81 4.79
CA LEU A 115 -6.57 -7.72 5.66
C LEU A 115 -6.56 -7.28 7.13
N LYS A 116 -5.40 -6.84 7.64
CA LYS A 116 -5.30 -6.37 9.04
C LYS A 116 -6.01 -5.03 9.22
N ALA A 117 -5.88 -4.11 8.26
CA ALA A 117 -6.60 -2.84 8.28
C ALA A 117 -8.13 -3.05 8.34
N CYS A 118 -8.68 -3.93 7.48
CA CYS A 118 -10.11 -4.28 7.51
C CYS A 118 -10.53 -4.88 8.86
N SER A 119 -9.70 -5.78 9.40
CA SER A 119 -9.96 -6.40 10.71
C SER A 119 -9.98 -5.37 11.84
N MET A 120 -9.01 -4.44 11.84
CA MET A 120 -8.94 -3.36 12.83
C MET A 120 -10.12 -2.41 12.71
N ALA A 121 -10.51 -2.03 11.51
CA ALA A 121 -11.68 -1.20 11.25
C ALA A 121 -12.98 -1.87 11.75
N ALA A 122 -13.15 -3.16 11.48
CA ALA A 122 -14.29 -3.94 11.97
C ALA A 122 -14.32 -4.03 13.51
N ASN A 123 -13.18 -4.24 14.16
CA ASN A 123 -13.08 -4.35 15.62
C ASN A 123 -13.51 -3.07 16.36
N ILE A 124 -13.48 -1.91 15.70
CA ILE A 124 -13.94 -0.64 16.27
C ILE A 124 -15.36 -0.24 15.79
N GLY A 125 -16.10 -1.17 15.17
CA GLY A 125 -17.46 -0.94 14.67
C GLY A 125 -17.53 -0.12 13.37
N ARG A 126 -16.41 0.02 12.65
CA ARG A 126 -16.31 0.71 11.36
C ARG A 126 -15.92 -0.25 10.25
N ALA A 127 -16.55 -1.42 10.22
CA ALA A 127 -16.26 -2.43 9.23
C ALA A 127 -16.48 -1.87 7.80
N PRO A 128 -15.59 -2.18 6.84
CA PRO A 128 -15.89 -1.94 5.44
C PRO A 128 -17.20 -2.63 5.04
N ASN A 129 -17.91 -2.07 4.07
CA ASN A 129 -19.15 -2.66 3.59
C ASN A 129 -19.43 -2.25 2.14
N GLY A 130 -19.78 -3.21 1.29
CA GLY A 130 -20.08 -2.97 -0.13
C GLY A 130 -18.86 -2.62 -0.98
N ILE A 131 -17.67 -3.09 -0.59
CA ILE A 131 -16.40 -2.71 -1.23
C ILE A 131 -16.11 -3.52 -2.50
N GLU A 132 -15.58 -2.86 -3.52
CA GLU A 132 -15.05 -3.50 -4.71
C GLU A 132 -13.54 -3.64 -4.57
N THR A 133 -13.03 -4.86 -4.74
CA THR A 133 -11.59 -5.14 -4.61
C THR A 133 -11.04 -5.72 -5.91
N ALA A 134 -9.81 -5.38 -6.27
CA ALA A 134 -9.19 -5.96 -7.46
C ALA A 134 -7.72 -6.31 -7.21
N SER A 135 -7.27 -7.47 -7.67
CA SER A 135 -5.86 -7.83 -7.74
C SER A 135 -5.39 -7.85 -9.20
N PHE A 136 -4.34 -7.07 -9.50
CA PHE A 136 -3.69 -7.00 -10.81
C PHE A 136 -2.37 -7.76 -10.76
N ASP A 137 -2.27 -8.84 -11.51
CA ASP A 137 -1.08 -9.71 -11.53
C ASP A 137 -0.91 -10.37 -12.91
N PHE A 138 0.32 -10.80 -13.21
CA PHE A 138 0.66 -11.50 -14.42
C PHE A 138 0.29 -12.99 -14.37
N ARG A 139 0.16 -13.57 -13.18
CA ARG A 139 -0.04 -15.01 -12.97
C ARG A 139 -1.31 -15.52 -13.68
N PRO A 140 -1.25 -16.69 -14.33
CA PRO A 140 -2.41 -17.23 -15.03
C PRO A 140 -3.49 -17.73 -14.07
N GLY A 141 -4.71 -17.24 -14.26
CA GLY A 141 -5.93 -17.75 -13.63
C GLY A 141 -6.06 -17.50 -12.12
N VAL A 142 -7.28 -17.76 -11.63
CA VAL A 142 -7.59 -17.84 -10.19
C VAL A 142 -7.67 -19.33 -9.83
N PRO A 143 -6.96 -19.82 -8.80
CA PRO A 143 -7.10 -21.19 -8.35
C PRO A 143 -8.56 -21.49 -7.99
N ALA A 144 -9.04 -22.67 -8.37
CA ALA A 144 -10.42 -23.08 -8.09
C ALA A 144 -10.74 -23.16 -6.58
N ASP A 145 -9.73 -23.27 -5.73
CA ASP A 145 -9.88 -23.34 -4.28
C ASP A 145 -8.69 -22.64 -3.59
N THR A 146 -9.00 -21.58 -2.83
CA THR A 146 -8.04 -20.82 -2.02
C THR A 146 -8.17 -21.14 -0.52
N SER A 147 -8.99 -22.13 -0.15
CA SER A 147 -9.31 -22.51 1.23
C SER A 147 -8.58 -23.78 1.70
N ASP A 148 -8.27 -24.74 0.82
CA ASP A 148 -7.51 -25.96 1.15
C ASP A 148 -6.00 -25.71 1.24
N GLU A 149 -5.44 -25.74 2.44
CA GLU A 149 -4.01 -25.53 2.73
C GLU A 149 -3.06 -26.56 2.08
N ARG A 150 -3.59 -27.67 1.57
CA ARG A 150 -2.83 -28.68 0.83
C ARG A 150 -2.69 -28.33 -0.65
N ARG A 151 -3.36 -27.26 -1.12
CA ARG A 151 -3.31 -26.79 -2.51
C ARG A 151 -2.51 -25.50 -2.61
N ALA A 152 -1.79 -25.34 -3.73
CA ALA A 152 -0.98 -24.15 -3.98
C ALA A 152 -1.78 -22.84 -3.90
N GLY A 153 -3.06 -22.87 -4.33
CA GLY A 153 -3.94 -21.71 -4.33
C GLY A 153 -4.16 -21.08 -2.96
N TYR A 154 -4.07 -21.85 -1.88
CA TYR A 154 -4.18 -21.33 -0.51
C TYR A 154 -3.11 -20.29 -0.16
N TYR A 155 -1.93 -20.38 -0.79
CA TYR A 155 -0.78 -19.54 -0.51
C TYR A 155 -0.73 -18.26 -1.36
N TYR A 156 -1.68 -18.06 -2.28
CA TYR A 156 -1.81 -16.83 -3.05
C TYR A 156 -2.64 -15.81 -2.26
N ARG A 157 -1.96 -14.98 -1.46
CA ARG A 157 -2.61 -14.06 -0.51
C ARG A 157 -3.40 -12.97 -1.19
N ASP A 158 -2.94 -12.48 -2.33
CA ASP A 158 -3.68 -11.52 -3.13
C ASP A 158 -5.03 -12.09 -3.59
N LEU A 159 -5.07 -13.33 -4.09
CA LEU A 159 -6.33 -13.97 -4.48
C LEU A 159 -7.19 -14.31 -3.27
N LYS A 160 -6.61 -15.01 -2.31
CA LYS A 160 -7.31 -15.46 -1.11
C LYS A 160 -7.88 -14.30 -0.30
N SER A 161 -7.08 -13.26 -0.05
CA SER A 161 -7.49 -12.15 0.80
C SER A 161 -8.22 -11.09 -0.01
N VAL A 162 -7.64 -10.58 -1.11
CA VAL A 162 -8.19 -9.43 -1.83
C VAL A 162 -9.36 -9.84 -2.72
N VAL A 163 -9.27 -10.93 -3.48
CA VAL A 163 -10.32 -11.32 -4.45
C VAL A 163 -11.45 -12.11 -3.80
N VAL A 164 -11.16 -12.97 -2.83
CA VAL A 164 -12.15 -13.88 -2.24
C VAL A 164 -12.61 -13.40 -0.86
N ARG A 165 -11.74 -13.52 0.15
CA ARG A 165 -12.17 -13.47 1.55
C ARG A 165 -12.69 -12.11 2.01
N ILE A 166 -11.99 -11.03 1.69
CA ILE A 166 -12.35 -9.68 2.17
C ILE A 166 -13.69 -9.24 1.58
N PRO A 167 -13.89 -9.22 0.24
CA PRO A 167 -15.18 -8.82 -0.33
C PRO A 167 -16.33 -9.70 0.15
N GLU A 168 -16.17 -11.03 0.23
CA GLU A 168 -17.20 -11.93 0.78
C GLU A 168 -17.56 -11.60 2.24
N SER A 169 -16.57 -11.22 3.05
CA SER A 169 -16.78 -10.89 4.47
C SER A 169 -17.47 -9.54 4.68
N PHE A 170 -17.40 -8.65 3.69
CA PHE A 170 -17.85 -7.25 3.79
C PHE A 170 -18.87 -6.88 2.71
N GLY A 171 -19.60 -7.87 2.18
CA GLY A 171 -20.73 -7.63 1.26
C GLY A 171 -20.35 -6.98 -0.07
N GLY A 172 -19.15 -7.27 -0.57
CA GLY A 172 -18.57 -6.71 -1.79
C GLY A 172 -18.23 -7.76 -2.84
N HIS A 173 -17.53 -7.36 -3.90
CA HIS A 173 -17.04 -8.26 -4.96
C HIS A 173 -15.55 -8.07 -5.20
N GLY A 174 -14.88 -9.19 -5.47
CA GLY A 174 -13.46 -9.20 -5.82
C GLY A 174 -13.21 -9.58 -7.27
N HIS A 175 -12.25 -8.90 -7.88
CA HIS A 175 -11.89 -9.04 -9.28
C HIS A 175 -10.43 -9.47 -9.42
N TYR A 176 -10.16 -10.36 -10.35
CA TYR A 176 -8.80 -10.69 -10.75
C TYR A 176 -8.54 -10.18 -12.16
N VAL A 177 -7.58 -9.27 -12.31
CA VAL A 177 -7.18 -8.70 -13.59
C VAL A 177 -5.83 -9.29 -13.96
N GLN A 178 -5.86 -10.31 -14.81
CA GLN A 178 -4.67 -10.93 -15.34
C GLN A 178 -4.06 -10.09 -16.48
N GLY A 179 -2.78 -9.74 -16.39
CA GLY A 179 -2.05 -9.18 -17.52
C GLY A 179 -0.81 -8.38 -17.13
N ASP A 180 -0.09 -7.93 -18.14
CA ASP A 180 1.04 -7.01 -17.99
C ASP A 180 0.54 -5.65 -17.45
N HIS A 181 1.16 -5.16 -16.39
CA HIS A 181 0.81 -3.87 -15.77
C HIS A 181 1.00 -2.69 -16.73
N LEU A 182 1.92 -2.78 -17.69
CA LEU A 182 2.08 -1.78 -18.74
C LEU A 182 0.87 -1.67 -19.66
N GLN A 183 -0.01 -2.68 -19.67
CA GLN A 183 -1.26 -2.68 -20.43
C GLN A 183 -2.45 -2.46 -19.50
N THR A 184 -2.53 -3.20 -18.40
CA THR A 184 -3.72 -3.21 -17.54
C THR A 184 -3.92 -1.90 -16.79
N VAL A 185 -2.87 -1.29 -16.23
CA VAL A 185 -2.99 -0.04 -15.46
C VAL A 185 -3.32 1.16 -16.37
N PRO A 186 -2.63 1.39 -17.51
CA PRO A 186 -3.02 2.47 -18.42
C PRO A 186 -4.41 2.28 -19.02
N SER A 187 -4.80 1.04 -19.37
CA SER A 187 -6.14 0.78 -19.93
C SER A 187 -7.24 1.06 -18.90
N PHE A 188 -7.02 0.67 -17.65
CA PHE A 188 -7.94 0.99 -16.56
C PHE A 188 -8.08 2.51 -16.36
N TYR A 189 -6.96 3.23 -16.34
CA TYR A 189 -6.98 4.69 -16.27
C TYR A 189 -7.72 5.33 -17.46
N GLN A 190 -7.48 4.85 -18.69
CA GLN A 190 -8.18 5.33 -19.89
C GLN A 190 -9.69 5.12 -19.80
N ALA A 191 -10.13 3.96 -19.32
CA ALA A 191 -11.54 3.68 -19.12
C ALA A 191 -12.18 4.63 -18.08
N LEU A 192 -11.45 4.96 -17.01
CA LEU A 192 -11.93 5.88 -15.98
C LEU A 192 -12.09 7.33 -16.46
N VAL A 193 -11.16 7.82 -17.29
CA VAL A 193 -11.22 9.21 -17.78
C VAL A 193 -12.18 9.41 -18.96
N GLN A 194 -12.67 8.32 -19.55
CA GLN A 194 -13.64 8.34 -20.65
C GLN A 194 -15.09 8.12 -20.19
N ALA A 195 -15.29 7.66 -18.95
CA ALA A 195 -16.60 7.45 -18.32
C ALA A 195 -17.18 8.76 -17.80
#